data_AF-A0AAV3S143-F1
#
_entry.id   AF-A0AAV3S143-F1
#
_cell.length_a   1.000
_cell.length_b   1.000
_cell.length_c   1.000
_cell.angle_alpha   90.00
_cell.angle_beta   90.00
_cell.angle_gamma   90.00
#
_symmetry.space_group_name_H-M   'P 1'
#
loop_
_entity.id
_entity.type
_entity.pdbx_description
1 polymer ?
#
loop_
_entity_poly.entity_id
_entity_poly.type
_entity_poly.pdbx_seq_one_letter_code
_entity_poly.pdbx_strand_id
1 'polypeptide(L)'
;MMKYQTLVVFFFALLFVSISAQQCGRSLGNRVCPNGLCCSQYGYCGRTTAYCGYGCQSQCGGAKAGKSDSATQKENIVDNNDGAKSSQPDNAIPKEETTNNNGGA
;
A
#
# COMPACT_ATOMS: atom_id res chain seq x y z
N MET A 1 -33.29 -29.33 20.87
CA MET A 1 -32.07 -28.55 21.19
C MET A 1 -31.27 -28.12 19.95
N MET A 2 -31.39 -28.79 18.79
CA MET A 2 -30.66 -28.44 17.56
C MET A 2 -31.22 -27.24 16.75
N LYS A 3 -32.47 -26.82 16.99
CA LYS A 3 -33.12 -25.72 16.25
C LYS A 3 -32.54 -24.33 16.56
N TYR A 4 -32.09 -24.12 17.81
CA TYR A 4 -31.43 -22.86 18.18
C TYR A 4 -30.01 -22.79 17.61
N GLN A 5 -29.30 -23.92 17.51
CA GLN A 5 -27.99 -23.93 16.84
C GLN A 5 -28.10 -23.53 15.37
N THR A 6 -29.12 -24.00 14.64
CA THR A 6 -29.32 -23.59 13.24
C THR A 6 -29.64 -22.10 13.12
N LEU A 7 -30.43 -21.53 14.05
CA LEU A 7 -30.72 -20.09 14.09
C LEU A 7 -29.51 -19.23 14.46
N VAL A 8 -28.68 -19.70 15.41
CA VAL A 8 -27.43 -19.02 15.82
C VAL A 8 -26.42 -19.02 14.67
N VAL A 9 -26.26 -20.14 13.97
CA VAL A 9 -25.34 -20.24 12.82
C VAL A 9 -25.82 -19.38 11.63
N PHE A 10 -27.13 -19.32 11.37
CA PHE A 10 -27.69 -18.48 10.32
C PHE A 10 -27.53 -16.98 10.62
N PHE A 11 -27.72 -16.57 11.87
CA PHE A 11 -27.51 -15.19 12.30
C PHE A 11 -26.03 -14.80 12.21
N PHE A 12 -25.12 -15.68 12.63
CA PHE A 12 -23.68 -15.47 12.49
C PHE A 12 -23.26 -15.38 11.02
N ALA A 13 -23.80 -16.24 10.14
CA ALA A 13 -23.56 -16.18 8.70
C ALA A 13 -24.07 -14.89 8.04
N LEU A 14 -25.18 -14.31 8.53
CA LEU A 14 -25.68 -13.01 8.09
C LEU A 14 -24.82 -11.84 8.59
N LEU A 15 -24.20 -11.96 9.77
CA LEU A 15 -23.22 -10.99 10.29
C LEU A 15 -21.86 -11.07 9.57
N PHE A 16 -21.57 -12.17 8.88
CA PHE A 16 -20.34 -12.35 8.08
C PHE A 16 -20.42 -11.72 6.68
N VAL A 17 -21.53 -11.04 6.33
CA VAL A 17 -21.69 -10.37 5.04
C VAL A 17 -20.73 -9.18 4.94
N SER A 18 -19.58 -9.47 4.32
CA SER A 18 -18.88 -8.64 3.35
C SER A 18 -18.33 -7.30 3.84
N ILE A 19 -17.20 -7.37 4.55
CA ILE A 19 -16.22 -6.26 4.53
C ILE A 19 -15.33 -6.47 3.30
N SER A 20 -15.69 -5.82 2.19
CA SER A 20 -14.91 -5.77 0.95
C SER A 20 -13.70 -4.84 1.12
N ALA A 21 -12.75 -5.18 1.99
CA ALA A 21 -11.52 -4.41 2.12
C ALA A 21 -10.64 -4.67 0.88
N GLN A 22 -10.23 -3.61 0.17
CA GLN A 22 -9.35 -3.75 -0.98
C GLN A 22 -8.00 -4.33 -0.53
N GLN A 23 -7.68 -5.52 -1.05
CA GLN A 23 -6.44 -6.22 -0.73
C GLN A 23 -5.31 -5.80 -1.67
N CYS A 24 -4.08 -5.82 -1.15
CA CYS A 24 -2.86 -5.39 -1.82
C CYS A 24 -1.64 -6.18 -1.33
N GLY A 25 -0.48 -5.95 -1.95
CA GLY A 25 0.81 -6.44 -1.46
C GLY A 25 1.35 -7.64 -2.23
N ARG A 26 2.47 -8.19 -1.75
CA ARG A 26 3.23 -9.24 -2.46
C ARG A 26 2.42 -10.50 -2.71
N SER A 27 1.57 -10.87 -1.75
CA SER A 27 0.72 -12.07 -1.80
C SER A 27 -0.30 -12.06 -2.95
N LEU A 28 -0.54 -10.90 -3.57
CA LEU A 28 -1.45 -10.71 -4.70
C LEU A 28 -0.71 -10.24 -5.96
N GLY A 29 0.55 -10.65 -6.11
CA GLY A 29 1.37 -10.28 -7.27
C GLY A 29 1.78 -8.81 -7.27
N ASN A 30 2.11 -8.27 -6.09
CA ASN A 30 2.46 -6.85 -5.90
C ASN A 30 1.32 -5.88 -6.26
N ARG A 31 0.06 -6.30 -6.06
CA ARG A 31 -1.11 -5.44 -6.29
C ARG A 31 -1.01 -4.17 -5.47
N VAL A 32 -1.19 -3.03 -6.13
CA VAL A 32 -1.23 -1.70 -5.50
C VAL A 32 -2.66 -1.31 -5.16
N CYS A 33 -2.81 -0.43 -4.18
CA CYS A 33 -4.11 0.09 -3.80
C CYS A 33 -4.60 1.18 -4.76
N PRO A 34 -5.91 1.24 -5.04
CA PRO A 34 -6.49 2.34 -5.81
C PRO A 34 -6.33 3.68 -5.05
N ASN A 35 -6.46 4.79 -5.77
CA ASN A 35 -6.41 6.15 -5.21
C ASN A 35 -5.13 6.46 -4.41
N GLY A 36 -4.00 5.80 -4.74
CA GLY A 36 -2.72 5.99 -4.08
C GLY A 36 -2.70 5.60 -2.59
N LEU A 37 -3.64 4.79 -2.11
CA LEU A 37 -3.69 4.39 -0.70
C LEU A 37 -2.48 3.54 -0.31
N CYS A 38 -2.04 3.62 0.94
CA CYS A 38 -0.95 2.81 1.45
C CYS A 38 -1.38 1.35 1.58
N CYS A 39 -0.49 0.43 1.23
CA CYS A 39 -0.66 -0.98 1.45
C CYS A 39 0.00 -1.40 2.77
N SER A 40 -0.80 -1.77 3.77
CA SER A 40 -0.28 -2.19 5.08
C SER A 40 0.52 -3.49 5.00
N GLN A 41 1.28 -3.80 6.05
CA GLN A 41 1.97 -5.09 6.18
C GLN A 41 1.03 -6.30 6.09
N TYR A 42 -0.25 -6.12 6.40
CA TYR A 42 -1.27 -7.17 6.35
C TYR A 42 -1.97 -7.28 4.98
N GLY A 43 -1.60 -6.45 4.01
CA GLY A 43 -2.13 -6.52 2.65
C GLY A 43 -3.48 -5.85 2.48
N TYR A 44 -3.74 -4.76 3.22
CA TYR A 44 -4.95 -3.97 3.10
C TYR A 44 -4.65 -2.51 2.78
N CYS A 45 -5.58 -1.86 2.08
CA CYS A 45 -5.45 -0.48 1.66
C CYS A 45 -6.00 0.52 2.70
N GLY A 46 -5.27 1.60 2.97
CA GLY A 46 -5.72 2.67 3.87
C GLY A 46 -4.84 3.92 3.85
N ARG A 47 -5.21 4.94 4.64
CA ARG A 47 -4.50 6.24 4.71
C ARG A 47 -3.85 6.52 6.07
N THR A 48 -4.15 5.74 7.10
CA THR A 48 -3.66 6.02 8.46
C THR A 48 -2.27 5.44 8.65
N THR A 49 -1.60 5.85 9.74
CA THR A 49 -0.26 5.35 10.11
C THR A 49 -0.22 3.82 10.24
N ALA A 50 -1.33 3.16 10.56
CA ALA A 50 -1.40 1.70 10.60
C ALA A 50 -1.21 1.04 9.21
N TYR A 51 -1.45 1.79 8.12
CA TYR A 51 -1.30 1.32 6.75
C TYR A 51 -0.04 1.88 6.07
N CYS A 52 0.30 3.14 6.36
CA CYS A 52 1.44 3.84 5.77
C CYS A 52 2.73 3.75 6.59
N GLY A 53 2.65 3.27 7.84
CA GLY A 53 3.76 3.22 8.78
C GLY A 53 4.68 2.03 8.56
N TYR A 54 5.28 1.56 9.66
CA TYR A 54 6.21 0.43 9.62
C TYR A 54 5.57 -0.81 8.98
N GLY A 55 6.35 -1.50 8.13
CA GLY A 55 5.88 -2.69 7.42
C GLY A 55 5.00 -2.43 6.20
N CYS A 56 4.74 -1.17 5.83
CA CYS A 56 4.05 -0.85 4.59
C CYS A 56 4.73 -1.48 3.36
N GLN A 57 3.93 -2.08 2.48
CA GLN A 57 4.40 -2.85 1.32
C GLN A 57 4.49 -2.03 0.04
N SER A 58 3.59 -1.05 -0.14
CA SER A 58 3.54 -0.19 -1.33
C SER A 58 2.78 1.10 -1.04
N GLN A 59 3.08 2.17 -1.80
CA GLN A 59 2.43 3.48 -1.70
C GLN A 59 2.47 4.09 -0.28
N CYS A 60 3.56 3.86 0.47
CA CYS A 60 3.69 4.25 1.89
C CYS A 60 3.70 5.77 2.13
N GLY A 61 3.93 6.57 1.09
CA GLY A 61 3.76 8.03 1.14
C GLY A 61 2.31 8.49 1.02
N GLY A 62 1.37 7.58 0.73
CA GLY A 62 -0.04 7.82 0.46
C GLY A 62 -0.30 8.70 -0.77
N ALA A 63 -1.53 8.72 -1.26
CA ALA A 63 -1.99 9.78 -2.13
C ALA A 63 -2.02 11.05 -1.31
N LYS A 64 -0.99 11.89 -1.48
CA LYS A 64 -1.08 13.32 -1.27
C LYS A 64 -2.35 13.75 -2.01
N ALA A 65 -3.46 13.95 -1.30
CA ALA A 65 -4.70 14.45 -1.89
C ALA A 65 -4.40 15.90 -2.27
N GLY A 66 -3.88 16.08 -3.48
CA GLY A 66 -3.12 17.28 -3.83
C GLY A 66 -1.80 17.37 -3.06
N LYS A 67 -0.83 18.04 -3.64
CA LYS A 67 0.21 18.70 -2.86
C LYS A 67 -0.50 19.69 -1.93
N SER A 68 -0.76 19.26 -0.71
CA SER A 68 -0.75 20.18 0.41
C SER A 68 0.44 19.78 1.24
N ASP A 69 1.54 20.44 0.91
CA ASP A 69 2.64 20.65 1.83
C ASP A 69 2.00 21.04 3.17
N SER A 70 2.00 20.10 4.12
CA SER A 70 1.81 20.48 5.51
C SER A 70 3.12 21.11 5.92
N ALA A 71 3.24 22.39 5.57
CA ALA A 71 4.18 23.30 6.17
C ALA A 71 3.86 23.32 7.67
N THR A 72 4.53 22.47 8.44
CA THR A 72 4.98 22.93 9.75
C THR A 72 5.95 24.05 9.42
N GLN A 73 5.54 25.28 9.73
CA GLN A 73 6.35 26.47 9.59
C GLN A 73 7.71 26.24 10.25
N LYS A 74 8.78 26.18 9.46
CA LYS A 74 10.11 26.58 9.91
C LYS A 74 10.53 27.76 9.07
N GLU A 75 10.52 28.89 9.76
CA GLU A 75 11.03 30.19 9.40
C GLU A 75 12.37 30.13 8.63
N ASN A 76 12.42 30.94 7.57
CA ASN A 76 13.58 31.36 6.76
C ASN A 76 14.75 30.36 6.63
N ILE A 77 14.71 29.55 5.58
CA ILE A 77 15.91 28.89 5.04
C ILE A 77 15.97 29.26 3.57
N VAL A 78 16.99 30.03 3.22
CA VAL A 78 17.35 30.41 1.84
C VAL A 78 17.38 29.16 0.96
N ASP A 79 16.56 29.15 -0.09
CA ASP A 79 16.53 28.10 -1.10
C ASP A 79 17.90 28.01 -1.80
N ASN A 80 18.58 26.89 -1.61
CA ASN A 80 19.49 26.36 -2.62
C ASN A 80 19.07 24.91 -2.86
N ASN A 81 18.56 24.68 -4.07
CA ASN A 81 18.19 23.39 -4.62
C ASN A 81 19.24 22.34 -4.27
N ASP A 82 18.82 21.18 -3.76
CA ASP A 82 19.12 19.88 -4.35
C ASP A 82 18.39 18.76 -3.59
N GLY A 83 17.94 17.76 -4.36
CA GLY A 83 16.94 16.75 -4.02
C GLY A 83 16.97 16.19 -2.59
N ALA A 84 15.79 16.16 -1.97
CA ALA A 84 15.50 15.29 -0.82
C ALA A 84 15.64 13.81 -1.22
N LYS A 85 16.88 13.33 -1.23
CA LYS A 85 17.23 11.92 -1.20
C LYS A 85 16.92 11.41 0.21
N SER A 86 15.68 11.01 0.47
CA SER A 86 15.40 10.17 1.62
C SER A 86 15.84 8.75 1.28
N SER A 87 17.06 8.46 1.70
CA SER A 87 17.76 7.17 1.72
C SER A 87 16.87 5.94 1.64
N GLN A 88 16.77 5.38 0.44
CA GLN A 88 16.69 3.94 0.24
C GLN A 88 17.93 3.28 0.85
N PRO A 89 17.82 2.16 1.60
CA PRO A 89 18.77 1.09 1.41
C PRO A 89 18.36 0.37 0.12
N ASP A 90 19.15 0.58 -0.92
CA ASP A 90 19.08 -0.14 -2.19
C ASP A 90 19.47 -1.60 -1.95
N ASN A 91 18.49 -2.48 -1.66
CA ASN A 91 18.72 -3.91 -1.81
C ASN A 91 18.23 -4.32 -3.20
N ALA A 92 19.09 -4.09 -4.18
CA ALA A 92 18.93 -4.55 -5.54
C ALA A 92 18.89 -6.09 -5.56
N ILE A 93 17.71 -6.65 -5.80
CA ILE A 93 17.59 -8.00 -6.36
C ILE A 93 17.80 -7.82 -7.87
N PRO A 94 18.78 -8.50 -8.52
CA PRO A 94 18.97 -8.41 -9.96
C PRO A 94 17.68 -8.86 -10.64
N LYS A 95 17.10 -7.99 -11.47
CA LYS A 95 16.02 -8.36 -12.38
C LYS A 95 16.70 -9.10 -13.54
N GLU A 96 16.35 -10.35 -13.74
CA GLU A 96 16.76 -11.12 -14.93
C GLU A 96 16.38 -10.33 -16.19
N GLU A 97 17.39 -9.99 -16.98
CA GLU A 97 17.28 -9.34 -18.27
C GLU A 97 17.03 -10.41 -19.33
N THR A 98 15.79 -10.53 -19.82
CA THR A 98 15.52 -11.34 -21.00
C THR A 98 15.86 -10.53 -22.24
N THR A 99 17.10 -10.65 -22.73
CA THR A 99 17.53 -10.10 -24.03
C THR A 99 16.69 -10.69 -25.17
N ASN A 100 16.04 -9.81 -25.93
CA ASN A 100 15.30 -10.08 -27.15
C ASN A 100 16.23 -9.89 -28.37
N ASN A 101 16.71 -10.98 -28.96
CA ASN A 101 17.53 -10.92 -30.16
C ASN A 101 16.66 -11.01 -31.42
N ASN A 102 16.37 -9.87 -32.05
CA ASN A 102 15.97 -9.80 -33.45
C ASN A 102 17.04 -9.07 -34.26
N GLY A 103 17.79 -9.83 -35.07
CA GLY A 103 18.61 -9.36 -36.18
C GLY A 103 18.74 -10.53 -37.17
N GLY A 104 18.51 -10.41 -38.48
CA GLY A 104 18.51 -9.22 -39.32
C GLY A 104 19.86 -9.03 -40.00
N ALA A 105 20.26 -10.00 -40.83
CA ALA A 105 21.26 -9.88 -41.90
C ALA A 105 21.01 -10.98 -42.93
#